data_AF-A0AA39IX98-F1
#
_entry.id   AF-A0AA39IX98-F1
#
_cell.length_a   1.000
_cell.length_b   1.000
_cell.length_c   1.000
_cell.angle_alpha   90.00
_cell.angle_beta   90.00
_cell.angle_gamma   90.00
#
_symmetry.space_group_name_H-M   'P 1'
#
loop_
_entity.id
_entity.type
_entity.pdbx_description
1 polymer ?
#
loop_
_entity_poly.entity_id
_entity_poly.type
_entity_poly.pdbx_seq_one_letter_code
_entity_poly.pdbx_strand_id
1 'polypeptide(L)'
;MSGRSRLAAFIRYDRTEYQDSSELIVSIAYSLGMFDQRIGDAIVKALDISHAVVQMPASESRSQFRLLLQQPLETIQELEDEGPLAIIIDGLDESDVSKELLEVLADGFGPTLPFMCLIISSRPEEKISSVFKNCQHLHRYPLDTSSAEVKHDIRHYIQQRFASIEDKTVWRKYNEQDVVTQLAERASRLFIWAATVCSFLCSFPSLRRLEALLKTTIPADAIEALTILYQTALDTIVSEVYGSKDDIRLCIHAVLGVLIVQKSNMTVPMLSELVLQEGDPSAQLIVAKLGSVVQERSGSLELIHKSFDDFGLRALIDGDLVAADLYGVEGLASITGIMFSSFVVHICCCFKET
;
A
#
# COMPACT_ATOMS: atom_id res chain seq x y z
N MET A 1 -5.16 5.15 35.08
CA MET A 1 -5.28 3.72 34.72
C MET A 1 -4.78 3.59 33.29
N SER A 2 -3.88 2.64 33.01
CA SER A 2 -3.36 2.42 31.65
C SER A 2 -4.45 1.75 30.82
N GLY A 3 -5.38 2.54 30.29
CA GLY A 3 -6.36 2.09 29.32
C GLY A 3 -5.63 1.71 28.04
N ARG A 4 -5.88 0.50 27.52
CA ARG A 4 -5.41 0.12 26.19
C ARG A 4 -6.15 0.98 25.17
N SER A 5 -5.44 1.63 24.25
CA SER A 5 -6.08 2.28 23.11
C SER A 5 -6.87 1.25 22.31
N ARG A 6 -8.11 1.61 21.92
CA ARG A 6 -9.05 0.73 21.24
C ARG A 6 -9.23 1.19 19.81
N LEU A 7 -8.89 0.35 18.83
CA LEU A 7 -9.12 0.66 17.42
C LEU A 7 -10.61 0.49 17.10
N ALA A 8 -11.29 1.59 16.81
CA ALA A 8 -12.73 1.63 16.57
C ALA A 8 -13.08 1.68 15.08
N ALA A 9 -12.19 2.21 14.24
CA ALA A 9 -12.33 2.16 12.78
C ALA A 9 -10.98 2.15 12.08
N PHE A 10 -10.90 1.42 10.98
CA PHE A 10 -9.78 1.43 10.03
C PHE A 10 -10.34 1.56 8.62
N ILE A 11 -10.02 2.68 7.97
CA ILE A 11 -10.45 2.99 6.60
C ILE A 11 -9.20 3.17 5.78
N ARG A 12 -9.12 2.47 4.65
CA ARG A 12 -7.98 2.54 3.74
C ARG A 12 -8.48 2.99 2.38
N TYR A 13 -7.85 4.02 1.84
CA TYR A 13 -8.04 4.43 0.47
C TYR A 13 -7.07 3.71 -0.45
N ASP A 14 -7.57 3.42 -1.65
CA ASP A 14 -6.79 2.80 -2.70
C ASP A 14 -7.23 3.37 -4.04
N ARG A 15 -6.30 3.98 -4.81
CA ARG A 15 -6.59 4.53 -6.14
C ARG A 15 -7.24 3.53 -7.10
N THR A 16 -7.18 2.22 -6.88
CA THR A 16 -7.77 1.24 -7.81
C THR A 16 -9.15 0.74 -7.40
N GLU A 17 -9.51 0.82 -6.12
CA GLU A 17 -10.74 0.20 -5.59
C GLU A 17 -11.66 1.21 -4.91
N TYR A 18 -11.10 2.22 -4.24
CA TYR A 18 -11.85 3.14 -3.41
C TYR A 18 -11.16 4.51 -3.41
N GLN A 19 -11.62 5.38 -4.31
CA GLN A 19 -11.18 6.78 -4.41
C GLN A 19 -12.18 7.76 -3.79
N ASP A 20 -13.46 7.40 -3.80
CA ASP A 20 -14.55 8.28 -3.39
C ASP A 20 -14.55 8.47 -1.86
N SER A 21 -14.30 9.70 -1.45
CA SER A 21 -14.26 10.11 -0.05
C SER A 21 -15.58 10.65 0.49
N SER A 22 -16.62 10.75 -0.35
CA SER A 22 -17.93 11.30 0.03
C SER A 22 -18.61 10.51 1.15
N GLU A 23 -18.34 9.20 1.24
CA GLU A 23 -18.89 8.33 2.27
C GLU A 23 -17.99 8.20 3.51
N LEU A 24 -16.87 8.93 3.60
CA LEU A 24 -15.90 8.77 4.69
C LEU A 24 -16.54 8.95 6.08
N ILE A 25 -17.26 10.05 6.27
CA ILE A 25 -17.87 10.40 7.57
C ILE A 25 -18.92 9.35 7.95
N VAL A 26 -19.71 8.91 6.97
CA VAL A 26 -20.74 7.88 7.15
C VAL A 26 -20.08 6.53 7.50
N SER A 27 -18.98 6.18 6.84
CA SER A 27 -18.22 4.96 7.10
C SER A 27 -17.58 4.94 8.49
N ILE A 28 -17.09 6.09 8.96
CA ILE A 28 -16.61 6.27 10.34
C ILE A 28 -17.78 6.06 11.31
N ALA A 29 -18.93 6.72 11.06
CA ALA A 29 -20.11 6.62 11.93
C ALA A 29 -20.62 5.18 12.04
N TYR A 30 -20.71 4.49 10.89
CA TYR A 30 -21.07 3.08 10.83
C TYR A 30 -20.09 2.21 11.63
N SER A 31 -18.78 2.38 11.41
CA SER A 31 -17.75 1.60 12.10
C SER A 31 -17.79 1.79 13.62
N LEU A 32 -17.96 3.04 14.08
CA LEU A 32 -18.10 3.35 15.49
C LEU A 32 -19.37 2.76 16.10
N GLY A 33 -20.50 2.81 15.39
CA GLY A 33 -21.75 2.21 15.84
C GLY A 33 -21.70 0.68 15.92
N MET A 34 -20.95 0.05 15.00
CA MET A 34 -20.67 -1.39 15.02
C MET A 34 -19.69 -1.78 16.13
N PHE A 35 -18.79 -0.87 16.50
CA PHE A 35 -17.81 -1.08 17.57
C PHE A 35 -18.45 -1.03 18.97
N ASP A 36 -19.34 -0.07 19.23
CA ASP A 36 -20.01 0.10 20.52
C ASP A 36 -21.49 0.43 20.34
N GLN A 37 -22.35 -0.39 20.96
CA GLN A 37 -23.80 -0.25 20.84
C GLN A 37 -24.32 1.12 21.33
N ARG A 38 -23.70 1.72 22.35
CA ARG A 38 -24.12 3.04 22.85
C ARG A 38 -23.90 4.12 21.79
N ILE A 39 -22.78 4.01 21.06
CA ILE A 39 -22.49 4.91 19.94
C ILE A 39 -23.50 4.67 18.81
N GLY A 40 -23.78 3.41 18.48
CA GLY A 40 -24.81 3.04 17.50
C GLY A 40 -26.17 3.63 17.83
N ASP A 41 -26.63 3.47 19.07
CA ASP A 41 -27.90 4.00 19.55
C ASP A 41 -27.94 5.54 19.50
N ALA A 42 -26.84 6.23 19.80
CA ALA A 42 -26.75 7.68 19.70
C ALA A 42 -26.79 8.18 18.25
N ILE A 43 -26.11 7.48 17.32
CA ILE A 43 -26.14 7.79 15.89
C ILE A 43 -27.55 7.56 15.32
N VAL A 44 -28.20 6.45 15.67
CA VAL A 44 -29.58 6.17 15.24
C VAL A 44 -30.52 7.29 15.69
N LYS A 45 -30.42 7.76 16.93
CA LYS A 45 -31.20 8.91 17.42
C LYS A 45 -30.94 10.19 16.61
N ALA A 46 -29.69 10.44 16.19
CA ALA A 46 -29.38 11.58 15.32
C ALA A 46 -30.02 11.43 13.94
N LEU A 47 -30.03 10.21 13.39
CA LEU A 47 -30.67 9.90 12.11
C LEU A 47 -32.20 10.02 12.17
N ASP A 48 -32.84 9.65 13.29
CA ASP A 48 -34.28 9.82 13.50
C ASP A 48 -34.70 11.31 13.47
N ILE A 49 -33.80 12.22 13.87
CA ILE A 49 -34.03 13.67 13.80
C ILE A 49 -33.87 14.18 12.36
N SER A 50 -32.86 13.68 11.63
CA SER A 50 -32.62 14.08 10.24
C SER A 50 -31.92 12.98 9.44
N HIS A 51 -32.73 12.20 8.70
CA HIS A 51 -32.20 11.17 7.80
C HIS A 51 -31.37 11.76 6.65
N ALA A 52 -31.60 13.02 6.27
CA ALA A 52 -30.88 13.69 5.18
C ALA A 52 -29.39 13.88 5.47
N VAL A 53 -28.95 13.76 6.72
CA VAL A 53 -27.55 13.95 7.11
C VAL A 53 -26.61 12.96 6.40
N VAL A 54 -27.06 11.73 6.14
CA VAL A 54 -26.26 10.72 5.42
C VAL A 54 -26.02 11.10 3.96
N GLN A 55 -26.93 11.88 3.38
CA GLN A 55 -26.91 12.29 1.97
C GLN A 55 -26.38 13.72 1.78
N MET A 56 -25.79 14.32 2.83
CA MET A 56 -25.20 15.65 2.74
C MET A 56 -24.03 15.64 1.74
N PRO A 57 -23.96 16.65 0.85
CA PRO A 57 -22.87 16.75 -0.11
C PRO A 57 -21.53 17.05 0.59
N ALA A 58 -20.41 16.80 -0.10
CA ALA A 58 -19.06 17.04 0.42
C ALA A 58 -18.84 18.50 0.89
N SER A 59 -19.54 19.49 0.33
CA SER A 59 -19.49 20.89 0.78
C SER A 59 -20.06 21.10 2.20
N GLU A 60 -20.85 20.15 2.70
CA GLU A 60 -21.45 20.16 4.03
C GLU A 60 -20.77 19.15 4.98
N SER A 61 -19.56 18.68 4.64
CA SER A 61 -18.78 17.73 5.46
C SER A 61 -18.70 18.13 6.93
N ARG A 62 -18.60 19.43 7.24
CA ARG A 62 -18.56 19.93 8.61
C ARG A 62 -19.85 19.71 9.37
N SER A 63 -20.99 19.97 8.72
CA SER A 63 -22.30 19.69 9.29
C SER A 63 -22.50 18.20 9.49
N GLN A 64 -22.15 17.40 8.48
CA GLN A 64 -22.27 15.94 8.52
C GLN A 64 -21.42 15.33 9.65
N PHE A 65 -20.15 15.72 9.77
CA PHE A 65 -19.25 15.27 10.83
C PHE A 65 -19.78 15.64 12.21
N ARG A 66 -20.25 16.87 12.38
CA ARG A 66 -20.80 17.32 13.65
C ARG A 66 -22.05 16.52 14.05
N LEU A 67 -22.97 16.30 13.11
CA LEU A 67 -24.27 15.67 13.38
C LEU A 67 -24.17 14.14 13.54
N LEU A 68 -23.28 13.46 12.80
CA LEU A 68 -23.13 12.00 12.85
C LEU A 68 -22.07 11.53 13.84
N LEU A 69 -21.07 12.35 14.16
CA LEU A 69 -19.94 11.93 14.97
C LEU A 69 -19.85 12.73 16.27
N GLN A 70 -19.63 14.04 16.19
CA GLN A 70 -19.35 14.84 17.40
C GLN A 70 -20.54 14.84 18.37
N GLN A 71 -21.72 15.25 17.91
CA GLN A 71 -22.89 15.36 18.79
C GLN A 71 -23.32 14.02 19.40
N PRO A 72 -23.40 12.91 18.64
CA PRO A 72 -23.70 11.61 19.23
C PRO A 72 -22.69 11.20 20.31
N LEU A 73 -21.38 11.34 20.04
CA LEU A 73 -20.33 10.97 20.99
C LEU A 73 -20.33 11.85 22.25
N GLU A 74 -20.67 13.13 22.14
CA GLU A 74 -20.78 14.05 23.28
C GLU A 74 -21.89 13.64 24.27
N THR A 75 -22.86 12.82 23.83
CA THR A 75 -23.93 12.31 24.72
C THR A 75 -23.50 11.13 25.60
N ILE A 76 -22.32 10.54 25.38
CA ILE A 76 -21.88 9.29 26.00
C ILE A 76 -20.60 9.55 26.82
N GLN A 77 -20.77 10.12 28.01
CA GLN A 77 -19.63 10.52 28.86
C GLN A 77 -18.83 9.31 29.38
N GLU A 78 -19.46 8.14 29.48
CA GLU A 78 -18.84 6.91 30.00
C GLU A 78 -17.68 6.41 29.13
N LEU A 79 -17.61 6.83 27.86
CA LEU A 79 -16.52 6.44 26.96
C LEU A 79 -15.16 7.04 27.35
N GLU A 80 -15.14 8.19 28.03
CA GLU A 80 -13.90 8.86 28.45
C GLU A 80 -13.13 7.99 29.47
N ASP A 81 -13.85 7.32 30.37
CA ASP A 81 -13.27 6.48 31.43
C ASP A 81 -12.73 5.14 30.92
N GLU A 82 -13.13 4.72 29.73
CA GLU A 82 -12.74 3.45 29.11
C GLU A 82 -11.44 3.54 28.28
N GLY A 83 -10.88 4.75 28.16
CA GLY A 83 -9.66 5.02 27.43
C GLY A 83 -9.84 5.30 25.93
N PRO A 84 -8.76 5.65 25.23
CA PRO A 84 -8.85 6.27 23.90
C PRO A 84 -9.46 5.35 22.83
N LEU A 85 -10.31 5.92 21.99
CA LEU A 85 -10.84 5.34 20.76
C LEU A 85 -10.07 5.89 19.57
N ALA A 86 -9.41 5.01 18.83
CA ALA A 86 -8.62 5.36 17.67
C ALA A 86 -9.38 5.08 16.36
N ILE A 87 -9.30 6.04 15.44
CA ILE A 87 -9.72 5.91 14.05
C ILE A 87 -8.49 6.09 13.18
N ILE A 88 -8.24 5.14 12.29
CA ILE A 88 -7.14 5.20 11.35
C ILE A 88 -7.69 5.38 9.93
N ILE A 89 -7.18 6.40 9.24
CA ILE A 89 -7.42 6.64 7.81
C ILE A 89 -6.08 6.48 7.10
N ASP A 90 -5.94 5.41 6.32
CA ASP A 90 -4.71 5.07 5.62
C ASP A 90 -4.78 5.49 4.15
N GLY A 91 -3.78 6.23 3.67
CA GLY A 91 -3.63 6.62 2.27
C GLY A 91 -4.57 7.73 1.81
N LEU A 92 -4.84 8.76 2.62
CA LEU A 92 -5.81 9.81 2.27
C LEU A 92 -5.50 10.53 0.95
N ASP A 93 -4.24 10.61 0.53
CA ASP A 93 -3.82 11.15 -0.78
C ASP A 93 -4.27 10.31 -1.99
N GLU A 94 -4.67 9.07 -1.76
CA GLU A 94 -5.25 8.19 -2.76
C GLU A 94 -6.74 8.42 -3.01
N SER A 95 -7.36 9.34 -2.26
CA SER A 95 -8.77 9.71 -2.40
C SER A 95 -8.97 11.06 -3.13
N ASP A 96 -10.21 11.30 -3.54
CA ASP A 96 -10.70 12.56 -4.11
C ASP A 96 -11.08 13.61 -3.04
N VAL A 97 -10.52 13.49 -1.83
CA VAL A 97 -10.82 14.31 -0.65
C VAL A 97 -11.00 15.80 -0.97
N SER A 98 -12.18 16.33 -0.61
CA SER A 98 -12.50 17.75 -0.76
C SER A 98 -11.74 18.61 0.25
N LYS A 99 -11.63 19.91 -0.04
CA LYS A 99 -11.01 20.86 0.88
C LYS A 99 -11.79 20.94 2.20
N GLU A 100 -13.12 20.95 2.12
CA GLU A 100 -14.00 21.00 3.28
C GLU A 100 -13.83 19.77 4.18
N LEU A 101 -13.66 18.59 3.61
CA LEU A 101 -13.40 17.36 4.35
C LEU A 101 -12.00 17.36 4.98
N LEU A 102 -10.98 17.83 4.26
CA LEU A 102 -9.62 18.00 4.83
C LEU A 102 -9.62 18.93 6.05
N GLU A 103 -10.33 20.07 5.97
CA GLU A 103 -10.43 21.01 7.09
C GLU A 103 -11.16 20.38 8.29
N VAL A 104 -12.18 19.55 8.05
CA VAL A 104 -12.88 18.80 9.11
C VAL A 104 -11.95 17.77 9.77
N LEU A 105 -11.22 17.00 8.98
CA LEU A 105 -10.27 16.00 9.48
C LEU A 105 -9.11 16.65 10.25
N ALA A 106 -8.65 17.82 9.80
CA ALA A 106 -7.60 18.58 10.46
C ALA A 106 -8.06 19.17 11.80
N ASP A 107 -9.32 19.60 11.92
CA ASP A 107 -9.91 20.02 13.19
C ASP A 107 -10.17 18.85 14.14
N GLY A 108 -10.39 17.65 13.59
CA GLY A 108 -10.61 16.42 14.34
C GLY A 108 -11.91 16.45 15.14
N PHE A 109 -11.94 15.69 16.23
CA PHE A 109 -13.13 15.57 17.08
C PHE A 109 -13.34 16.77 18.02
N GLY A 110 -12.33 17.62 18.20
CA GLY A 110 -12.39 18.79 19.06
C GLY A 110 -12.17 18.49 20.55
N PRO A 111 -12.00 19.54 21.38
CA PRO A 111 -11.60 19.42 22.78
C PRO A 111 -12.68 18.80 23.69
N THR A 112 -13.93 18.71 23.23
CA THR A 112 -15.06 18.11 23.95
C THR A 112 -15.00 16.59 23.96
N LEU A 113 -14.21 15.97 23.06
CA LEU A 113 -14.09 14.53 22.89
C LEU A 113 -12.65 14.06 23.06
N PRO A 114 -12.05 14.24 24.27
CA PRO A 114 -10.61 14.03 24.44
C PRO A 114 -10.17 12.57 24.37
N PHE A 115 -11.12 11.64 24.41
CA PHE A 115 -10.89 10.21 24.24
C PHE A 115 -10.81 9.80 22.76
N MET A 116 -11.12 10.68 21.80
CA MET A 116 -11.02 10.37 20.38
C MET A 116 -9.63 10.69 19.83
N CYS A 117 -9.08 9.74 19.08
CA CYS A 117 -7.77 9.82 18.44
C CYS A 117 -7.93 9.55 16.94
N LEU A 118 -7.65 10.54 16.11
CA LEU A 118 -7.68 10.42 14.66
C LEU A 118 -6.25 10.33 14.11
N ILE A 119 -5.93 9.23 13.45
CA ILE A 119 -4.63 8.97 12.83
C ILE A 119 -4.85 8.90 11.32
N ILE A 120 -4.15 9.74 10.58
CA ILE A 120 -4.28 9.84 9.13
C ILE A 120 -2.89 9.63 8.54
N SER A 121 -2.74 8.70 7.60
CA SER A 121 -1.54 8.59 6.78
C SER A 121 -1.81 9.19 5.40
N SER A 122 -0.84 9.93 4.87
CA SER A 122 -0.87 10.40 3.49
C SER A 122 0.51 10.68 2.95
N ARG A 123 0.66 10.83 1.64
CA ARG A 123 1.81 11.53 1.03
C ARG A 123 1.74 13.03 1.32
N PRO A 124 2.88 13.76 1.33
CA PRO A 124 2.93 15.20 1.54
C PRO A 124 2.51 15.98 0.28
N GLU A 125 1.38 15.60 -0.34
CA GLU A 125 0.81 16.36 -1.46
C GLU A 125 0.41 17.76 -0.98
N GLU A 126 0.55 18.77 -1.85
CA GLU A 126 0.29 20.17 -1.49
C GLU A 126 -1.15 20.40 -1.00
N LYS A 127 -2.12 19.74 -1.65
CA LYS A 127 -3.54 19.81 -1.30
C LYS A 127 -3.81 19.43 0.16
N ILE A 128 -3.09 18.43 0.69
CA ILE A 128 -3.20 17.96 2.07
C ILE A 128 -2.30 18.79 2.98
N SER A 129 -1.02 18.92 2.61
CA SER A 129 0.00 19.55 3.45
C SER A 129 -0.33 21.01 3.78
N SER A 130 -0.97 21.75 2.86
CA SER A 130 -1.36 23.15 3.08
C SER A 130 -2.39 23.32 4.20
N VAL A 131 -3.36 22.40 4.31
CA VAL A 131 -4.40 22.42 5.35
C VAL A 131 -3.80 22.00 6.70
N PHE A 132 -3.11 20.86 6.72
CA PHE A 132 -2.57 20.27 7.95
C PHE A 132 -1.38 21.06 8.54
N LYS A 133 -0.74 21.94 7.76
CA LYS A 133 0.46 22.66 8.24
C LYS A 133 0.19 23.71 9.29
N ASN A 134 -1.01 24.27 9.32
CA ASN A 134 -1.36 25.41 10.17
C ASN A 134 -2.13 25.02 11.43
N CYS A 135 -2.42 23.73 11.63
CA CYS A 135 -3.17 23.22 12.79
C CYS A 135 -2.22 23.00 13.98
N GLN A 136 -2.38 23.80 15.04
CA GLN A 136 -1.49 23.74 16.23
C GLN A 136 -1.71 22.49 17.08
N HIS A 137 -2.92 21.94 17.09
CA HIS A 137 -3.31 20.75 17.84
C HIS A 137 -2.97 19.43 17.11
N LEU A 138 -2.32 19.50 15.96
CA LEU A 138 -2.00 18.34 15.14
C LEU A 138 -0.52 17.98 15.25
N HIS A 139 -0.24 16.75 15.66
CA HIS A 139 1.10 16.20 15.69
C HIS A 139 1.43 15.58 14.33
N ARG A 140 2.41 16.14 13.63
CA ARG A 140 2.90 15.61 12.36
C ARG A 140 4.14 14.76 12.58
N TYR A 141 4.09 13.54 12.09
CA TYR A 141 5.20 12.61 12.06
C TYR A 141 5.61 12.41 10.59
N PRO A 142 6.53 13.24 10.06
CA PRO A 142 7.08 13.00 8.74
C PRO A 142 7.88 11.69 8.80
N LEU A 143 7.48 10.71 7.99
CA LEU A 143 8.28 9.52 7.75
C LEU A 143 9.30 9.89 6.67
N ASP A 144 10.40 10.48 7.12
CA ASP A 144 11.52 10.86 6.26
C ASP A 144 12.24 9.60 5.78
N THR A 145 11.89 9.14 4.58
CA THR A 145 12.59 8.00 3.98
C THR A 145 14.00 8.35 3.56
N SER A 146 14.43 9.62 3.62
CA SER A 146 15.80 10.06 3.27
C SER A 146 16.79 9.92 4.43
N SER A 147 16.28 9.67 5.65
CA SER A 147 17.09 9.57 6.86
C SER A 147 18.12 8.44 6.77
N ALA A 148 19.25 8.61 7.47
CA ALA A 148 20.26 7.55 7.57
C ALA A 148 19.72 6.31 8.31
N GLU A 149 18.69 6.49 9.15
CA GLU A 149 18.01 5.42 9.90
C GLU A 149 17.33 4.43 8.97
N VAL A 150 16.70 4.91 7.89
CA VAL A 150 16.03 4.03 6.91
C VAL A 150 17.01 3.05 6.26
N LYS A 151 18.26 3.47 5.99
CA LYS A 151 19.29 2.55 5.48
C LYS A 151 19.65 1.49 6.52
N HIS A 152 19.70 1.87 7.81
CA HIS A 152 19.92 0.92 8.90
C HIS A 152 18.77 -0.09 9.01
N ASP A 153 17.53 0.38 8.96
CA ASP A 153 16.35 -0.47 9.11
C ASP A 153 16.18 -1.41 7.92
N ILE A 154 16.44 -0.96 6.70
CA ILE A 154 16.47 -1.81 5.51
C ILE A 154 17.54 -2.89 5.65
N ARG A 155 18.74 -2.51 6.09
CA ARG A 155 19.82 -3.47 6.32
C ARG A 155 19.42 -4.52 7.36
N HIS A 156 18.83 -4.07 8.47
CA HIS A 156 18.33 -4.95 9.52
C HIS A 156 17.22 -5.87 9.00
N TYR A 157 16.27 -5.34 8.25
CA TYR A 157 15.20 -6.12 7.62
C TYR A 157 15.75 -7.22 6.71
N ILE A 158 16.65 -6.89 5.79
CA ILE A 158 17.27 -7.87 4.89
C ILE A 158 18.00 -8.94 5.71
N GLN A 159 18.78 -8.53 6.71
CA GLN A 159 19.51 -9.47 7.58
C GLN A 159 18.55 -10.45 8.28
N GLN A 160 17.45 -9.96 8.87
CA GLN A 160 16.46 -10.81 9.54
C GLN A 160 15.79 -11.78 8.56
N ARG A 161 15.47 -11.32 7.35
CA ARG A 161 14.88 -12.19 6.32
C ARG A 161 15.86 -13.26 5.84
N PHE A 162 17.13 -12.90 5.61
CA PHE A 162 18.16 -13.83 5.16
C PHE A 162 18.55 -14.87 6.20
N ALA A 163 18.36 -14.56 7.50
CA ALA A 163 18.52 -15.55 8.57
C ALA A 163 17.64 -16.80 8.37
N SER A 164 16.49 -16.65 7.68
CA SER A 164 15.58 -17.77 7.36
C SER A 164 16.05 -18.67 6.21
N ILE A 165 17.10 -18.28 5.46
CA ILE A 165 17.62 -19.09 4.35
C ILE A 165 18.42 -20.26 4.92
N GLU A 166 17.89 -21.47 4.77
CA GLU A 166 18.53 -22.71 5.22
C GLU A 166 19.71 -23.13 4.34
N ASP A 167 19.57 -22.97 3.01
CA ASP A 167 20.64 -23.29 2.07
C ASP A 167 21.75 -22.23 2.09
N LYS A 168 22.77 -22.48 2.93
CA LYS A 168 23.93 -21.59 3.05
C LYS A 168 24.87 -21.62 1.85
N THR A 169 24.66 -22.50 0.85
CA THR A 169 25.48 -22.53 -0.36
C THR A 169 25.30 -21.27 -1.21
N VAL A 170 24.18 -20.56 -1.05
CA VAL A 170 23.93 -19.24 -1.67
C VAL A 170 25.02 -18.23 -1.30
N TRP A 171 25.63 -18.34 -0.12
CA TRP A 171 26.68 -17.43 0.37
C TRP A 171 28.10 -17.91 0.03
N ARG A 172 28.28 -19.04 -0.67
CA ARG A 172 29.59 -19.72 -0.79
C ARG A 172 30.76 -18.84 -1.20
N LYS A 173 30.52 -17.79 -2.01
CA LYS A 173 31.54 -16.86 -2.50
C LYS A 173 31.59 -15.52 -1.74
N TYR A 174 30.65 -15.28 -0.83
CA TYR A 174 30.39 -13.97 -0.27
C TYR A 174 30.24 -14.03 1.24
N ASN A 175 30.71 -12.99 1.93
CA ASN A 175 30.31 -12.77 3.31
C ASN A 175 28.86 -12.25 3.35
N GLU A 176 28.01 -12.86 4.18
CA GLU A 176 26.58 -12.52 4.25
C GLU A 176 26.35 -11.06 4.67
N GLN A 177 27.12 -10.53 5.62
CA GLN A 177 27.00 -9.15 6.09
C GLN A 177 27.40 -8.14 5.01
N ASP A 178 28.42 -8.45 4.20
CA ASP A 178 28.83 -7.61 3.06
C ASP A 178 27.75 -7.60 1.98
N VAL A 179 27.11 -8.74 1.73
CA VAL A 179 25.98 -8.84 0.79
C VAL A 179 24.81 -7.99 1.27
N VAL A 180 24.42 -8.14 2.53
CA VAL A 180 23.33 -7.38 3.15
C VAL A 180 23.58 -5.87 3.03
N THR A 181 24.82 -5.44 3.25
CA THR A 181 25.21 -4.03 3.11
C THR A 181 25.09 -3.55 1.66
N GLN A 182 25.60 -4.33 0.70
CA GLN A 182 25.53 -4.00 -0.73
C GLN A 182 24.09 -3.97 -1.28
N LEU A 183 23.21 -4.84 -0.79
CA LEU A 183 21.80 -4.84 -1.18
C LEU A 183 21.05 -3.66 -0.54
N ALA A 184 21.33 -3.34 0.73
CA ALA A 184 20.75 -2.16 1.38
C ALA A 184 21.12 -0.85 0.66
N GLU A 185 22.30 -0.78 0.03
CA GLU A 185 22.70 0.36 -0.80
C GLU A 185 21.92 0.48 -2.10
N ARG A 186 21.58 -0.66 -2.73
CA ARG A 186 20.79 -0.71 -3.96
C ARG A 186 19.31 -0.44 -3.74
N ALA A 187 18.84 -0.56 -2.50
CA ALA A 187 17.44 -0.34 -2.17
C ALA A 187 16.97 1.10 -2.37
N SER A 188 17.86 2.09 -2.52
CA SER A 188 17.50 3.51 -2.61
C SER A 188 16.51 3.96 -1.53
N ARG A 189 16.65 3.40 -0.32
CA ARG A 189 15.77 3.64 0.85
C ARG A 189 14.32 3.15 0.69
N LEU A 190 14.08 2.19 -0.20
CA LEU A 190 12.77 1.58 -0.43
C LEU A 190 12.66 0.22 0.28
N PHE A 191 11.77 0.13 1.27
CA PHE A 191 11.44 -1.15 1.90
C PHE A 191 10.83 -2.16 0.92
N ILE A 192 10.07 -1.69 -0.07
CA ILE A 192 9.54 -2.56 -1.12
C ILE A 192 10.65 -3.24 -1.90
N TRP A 193 11.74 -2.53 -2.21
CA TRP A 193 12.88 -3.10 -2.91
C TRP A 193 13.48 -4.23 -2.06
N ALA A 194 13.68 -3.98 -0.76
CA ALA A 194 14.21 -4.96 0.18
C ALA A 194 13.28 -6.18 0.33
N ALA A 195 11.98 -5.97 0.45
CA ALA A 195 10.97 -7.04 0.56
C ALA A 195 10.93 -7.90 -0.72
N THR A 196 10.99 -7.27 -1.89
CA THR A 196 11.02 -7.94 -3.19
C THR A 196 12.29 -8.78 -3.34
N VAL A 197 13.46 -8.24 -3.01
CA VAL A 197 14.73 -8.99 -3.00
C VAL A 197 14.69 -10.17 -2.04
N CYS A 198 14.14 -9.96 -0.84
CA CYS A 198 13.99 -11.03 0.14
C CYS A 198 13.04 -12.12 -0.39
N SER A 199 11.89 -11.77 -0.97
CA SER A 199 10.99 -12.76 -1.57
C SER A 199 11.65 -13.51 -2.74
N PHE A 200 12.36 -12.78 -3.60
CA PHE A 200 13.04 -13.32 -4.77
C PHE A 200 14.16 -14.32 -4.41
N LEU A 201 14.94 -14.04 -3.36
CA LEU A 201 16.03 -14.91 -2.91
C LEU A 201 15.59 -15.98 -1.92
N CYS A 202 14.74 -15.66 -0.94
CA CYS A 202 14.38 -16.64 0.10
C CYS A 202 13.50 -17.76 -0.44
N SER A 203 12.63 -17.47 -1.42
CA SER A 203 11.76 -18.49 -2.03
C SER A 203 12.53 -19.48 -2.91
N PHE A 204 13.62 -19.02 -3.54
CA PHE A 204 14.51 -19.86 -4.35
C PHE A 204 15.98 -19.46 -4.13
N PRO A 205 16.60 -19.88 -3.01
CA PRO A 205 17.97 -19.51 -2.71
C PRO A 205 18.91 -20.03 -3.80
N SER A 206 19.62 -19.13 -4.48
CA SER A 206 20.61 -19.54 -5.48
C SER A 206 21.71 -18.49 -5.62
N LEU A 207 22.95 -18.98 -5.72
CA LEU A 207 24.12 -18.10 -5.94
C LEU A 207 23.94 -17.25 -7.21
N ARG A 208 23.27 -17.80 -8.24
CA ARG A 208 22.98 -17.11 -9.50
C ARG A 208 22.08 -15.89 -9.29
N ARG A 209 20.96 -16.04 -8.56
CA ARG A 209 20.05 -14.92 -8.26
C ARG A 209 20.75 -13.85 -7.44
N LEU A 210 21.54 -14.26 -6.45
CA LEU A 210 22.33 -13.34 -5.65
C LEU A 210 23.34 -12.57 -6.52
N GLU A 211 24.11 -13.27 -7.35
CA GLU A 211 25.07 -12.64 -8.26
C GLU A 211 24.40 -11.69 -9.26
N ALA A 212 23.19 -12.01 -9.75
CA ALA A 212 22.43 -11.13 -10.63
C ALA A 212 22.12 -9.79 -9.95
N LEU A 213 21.66 -9.82 -8.70
CA LEU A 213 21.38 -8.61 -7.90
C LEU A 213 22.67 -7.82 -7.57
N LEU A 214 23.75 -8.51 -7.22
CA LEU A 214 25.02 -7.84 -6.87
C LEU A 214 25.73 -7.23 -8.09
N LYS A 215 25.48 -7.74 -9.30
CA LYS A 215 26.03 -7.18 -10.54
C LYS A 215 25.34 -5.90 -10.99
N THR A 216 24.17 -5.57 -10.46
CA THR A 216 23.51 -4.31 -10.80
C THR A 216 24.31 -3.12 -10.28
N THR A 217 24.19 -2.00 -10.97
CA THR A 217 24.69 -0.71 -10.50
C THR A 217 23.92 -0.26 -9.26
N ILE A 218 24.52 0.67 -8.51
CA ILE A 218 23.79 1.40 -7.47
C ILE A 218 22.91 2.42 -8.20
N PRO A 219 21.58 2.33 -8.08
CA PRO A 219 20.64 3.22 -8.76
C PRO A 219 20.76 4.66 -8.23
N ALA A 220 20.54 5.63 -9.10
CA ALA A 220 20.57 7.05 -8.77
C ALA A 220 19.34 7.49 -7.96
N ASP A 221 18.20 6.85 -8.20
CA ASP A 221 16.94 7.16 -7.53
C ASP A 221 16.06 5.92 -7.28
N ALA A 222 14.89 6.14 -6.67
CA ALA A 222 13.91 5.12 -6.33
C ALA A 222 13.28 4.43 -7.57
N ILE A 223 13.07 5.20 -8.64
CA ILE A 223 12.45 4.72 -9.88
C ILE A 223 13.40 3.74 -10.57
N GLU A 224 14.64 4.17 -10.73
CA GLU A 224 15.70 3.38 -11.33
C GLU A 224 15.95 2.12 -10.48
N ALA A 225 15.92 2.23 -9.15
CA ALA A 225 16.12 1.07 -8.26
C ALA A 225 15.07 -0.03 -8.47
N LEU A 226 13.80 0.32 -8.55
CA LEU A 226 12.72 -0.63 -8.80
C LEU A 226 12.75 -1.18 -10.22
N THR A 227 13.02 -0.32 -11.21
CA THR A 227 13.14 -0.72 -12.62
C THR A 227 14.25 -1.76 -12.80
N ILE A 228 15.45 -1.48 -12.29
CA ILE A 228 16.59 -2.40 -12.33
C ILE A 228 16.26 -3.70 -11.60
N LEU A 229 15.62 -3.63 -10.44
CA LEU A 229 15.25 -4.81 -9.66
C LEU A 229 14.30 -5.72 -10.42
N TYR A 230 13.20 -5.17 -10.94
CA TYR A 230 12.19 -5.95 -11.65
C TYR A 230 12.74 -6.55 -12.93
N GLN A 231 13.49 -5.78 -13.73
CA GLN A 231 14.18 -6.30 -14.92
C GLN A 231 15.15 -7.43 -14.56
N THR A 232 16.00 -7.22 -13.55
CA THR A 232 16.97 -8.23 -13.10
C THR A 232 16.29 -9.52 -12.64
N ALA A 233 15.19 -9.39 -11.88
CA ALA A 233 14.42 -10.54 -11.42
C ALA A 233 13.80 -11.31 -12.60
N LEU A 234 13.14 -10.61 -13.52
CA LEU A 234 12.51 -11.21 -14.70
C LEU A 234 13.53 -11.89 -15.63
N ASP A 235 14.63 -11.22 -15.98
CA ASP A 235 15.68 -11.80 -16.82
C ASP A 235 16.33 -13.03 -16.18
N THR A 236 16.47 -13.01 -14.85
CA THR A 236 16.98 -14.17 -14.11
C THR A 236 15.99 -15.33 -14.15
N ILE A 237 14.69 -15.08 -13.99
CA ILE A 237 13.64 -16.11 -14.11
C ILE A 237 13.63 -16.70 -15.52
N VAL A 238 13.62 -15.86 -16.56
CA VAL A 238 13.69 -16.29 -17.98
C VAL A 238 14.86 -17.23 -18.19
N SER A 239 15.99 -16.93 -17.56
CA SER A 239 17.20 -17.73 -17.75
C SER A 239 17.28 -18.98 -16.86
N GLU A 240 16.38 -19.16 -15.90
CA GLU A 240 16.27 -20.33 -15.01
C GLU A 240 15.27 -21.37 -15.50
N VAL A 241 14.23 -20.94 -16.21
CA VAL A 241 13.22 -21.83 -16.77
C VAL A 241 13.79 -22.52 -18.01
N TYR A 242 13.51 -23.82 -18.16
CA TYR A 242 13.97 -24.59 -19.31
C TYR A 242 13.14 -24.26 -20.55
N GLY A 243 13.80 -24.01 -21.68
CA GLY A 243 13.16 -23.69 -22.95
C GLY A 243 13.90 -22.61 -23.75
N SER A 244 13.29 -22.17 -24.84
CA SER A 244 13.73 -20.98 -25.58
C SER A 244 13.54 -19.74 -24.72
N LYS A 245 14.58 -18.92 -24.60
CA LYS A 245 14.52 -17.70 -23.76
C LYS A 245 13.48 -16.71 -24.27
N ASP A 246 13.33 -16.60 -25.57
CA ASP A 246 12.37 -15.67 -26.17
C ASP A 246 10.94 -16.15 -25.91
N ASP A 247 10.69 -17.46 -26.02
CA ASP A 247 9.37 -18.05 -25.73
C ASP A 247 9.01 -17.89 -24.24
N ILE A 248 9.96 -18.17 -23.34
CA ILE A 248 9.75 -17.99 -21.89
C ILE A 248 9.50 -16.52 -21.55
N ARG A 249 10.22 -15.60 -22.19
CA ARG A 249 10.01 -14.16 -21.99
C ARG A 249 8.61 -13.76 -22.42
N LEU A 250 8.18 -14.17 -23.61
CA LEU A 250 6.83 -13.92 -24.11
C LEU A 250 5.76 -14.52 -23.18
N CYS A 251 5.99 -15.74 -22.69
CA CYS A 251 5.10 -16.42 -21.75
C CYS A 251 4.94 -15.64 -20.43
N ILE A 252 6.06 -15.23 -19.81
CA ILE A 252 6.04 -14.41 -18.58
C ILE A 252 5.36 -13.06 -18.83
N HIS A 253 5.67 -12.43 -19.97
CA HIS A 253 5.07 -11.16 -20.36
C HIS A 253 3.56 -11.26 -20.53
N ALA A 254 3.06 -12.34 -21.14
CA ALA A 254 1.63 -12.59 -21.30
C ALA A 254 0.93 -12.81 -19.95
N VAL A 255 1.54 -13.58 -19.04
CA VAL A 255 1.01 -13.79 -17.68
C VAL A 255 0.93 -12.47 -16.91
N LEU A 256 2.00 -11.67 -16.93
CA LEU A 256 2.01 -10.37 -16.26
C LEU A 256 1.03 -9.39 -16.90
N GLY A 257 0.95 -9.35 -18.23
CA GLY A 257 0.02 -8.49 -18.96
C GLY A 257 -1.43 -8.78 -18.59
N VAL A 258 -1.82 -10.05 -18.50
CA VAL A 258 -3.16 -10.44 -18.06
C VAL A 258 -3.42 -10.04 -16.61
N LEU A 259 -2.45 -10.19 -15.70
CA LEU A 259 -2.62 -9.77 -14.30
C LEU A 259 -2.74 -8.24 -14.15
N ILE A 260 -2.09 -7.46 -15.02
CA ILE A 260 -2.19 -5.99 -15.03
C ILE A 260 -3.57 -5.54 -15.56
N VAL A 261 -4.05 -6.18 -16.63
CA VAL A 261 -5.33 -5.82 -17.27
C VAL A 261 -6.52 -6.33 -16.47
N GLN A 262 -6.44 -7.55 -15.93
CA GLN A 262 -7.50 -8.19 -15.17
C GLN A 262 -7.21 -8.11 -13.68
N LYS A 263 -7.49 -6.93 -13.09
CA LYS A 263 -7.17 -6.58 -11.70
C LYS A 263 -7.81 -7.47 -10.62
N SER A 264 -8.70 -8.40 -10.96
CA SER A 264 -9.25 -9.37 -10.00
C SER A 264 -9.93 -10.55 -10.72
N ASN A 265 -9.84 -11.74 -10.10
CA ASN A 265 -10.37 -13.05 -10.53
C ASN A 265 -9.49 -13.93 -11.42
N MET A 266 -8.20 -13.63 -11.58
CA MET A 266 -7.31 -14.53 -12.32
C MET A 266 -6.86 -15.69 -11.42
N THR A 267 -6.94 -16.93 -11.90
CA THR A 267 -6.51 -18.11 -11.13
C THR A 267 -5.45 -18.90 -11.89
N VAL A 268 -4.68 -19.76 -11.20
CA VAL A 268 -3.66 -20.59 -11.84
C VAL A 268 -4.24 -21.50 -12.96
N PRO A 269 -5.42 -22.15 -12.79
CA PRO A 269 -6.08 -22.86 -13.88
C PRO A 269 -6.42 -21.96 -15.07
N MET A 270 -6.95 -20.76 -14.82
CA MET A 270 -7.30 -19.82 -15.89
C MET A 270 -6.07 -19.34 -16.68
N LEU A 271 -4.91 -19.14 -16.03
CA LEU A 271 -3.67 -18.85 -16.74
C LEU A 271 -3.30 -19.97 -17.73
N SER A 272 -3.51 -21.22 -17.33
CA SER A 272 -3.21 -22.38 -18.18
C SER A 272 -4.13 -22.47 -19.39
N GLU A 273 -5.38 -22.02 -19.27
CA GLU A 273 -6.39 -22.08 -20.33
C GLU A 273 -6.38 -20.85 -21.25
N LEU A 274 -6.10 -19.66 -20.70
CA LEU A 274 -6.26 -18.38 -21.40
C LEU A 274 -4.94 -17.80 -21.93
N VAL A 275 -3.81 -18.16 -21.33
CA VAL A 275 -2.52 -17.50 -21.58
C VAL A 275 -1.49 -18.48 -22.12
N LEU A 276 -1.34 -19.63 -21.46
CA LEU A 276 -0.28 -20.59 -21.79
C LEU A 276 -0.64 -21.46 -23.00
N GLN A 277 0.37 -21.79 -23.80
CA GLN A 277 0.26 -22.64 -24.98
C GLN A 277 0.84 -24.05 -24.72
N GLU A 278 0.55 -24.99 -25.62
CA GLU A 278 1.15 -26.33 -25.57
C GLU A 278 2.68 -26.24 -25.72
N GLY A 279 3.41 -26.75 -24.72
CA GLY A 279 4.87 -26.67 -24.65
C GLY A 279 5.41 -25.59 -23.71
N ASP A 280 4.54 -24.69 -23.21
CA ASP A 280 4.93 -23.70 -22.21
C ASP A 280 5.22 -24.34 -20.84
N PRO A 281 6.02 -23.67 -20.00
CA PRO A 281 6.16 -24.05 -18.59
C PRO A 281 4.80 -23.99 -17.88
N SER A 282 4.56 -24.93 -16.96
CA SER A 282 3.30 -24.96 -16.20
C SER A 282 3.02 -23.63 -15.47
N ALA A 283 1.77 -23.21 -15.41
CA ALA A 283 1.36 -22.00 -14.70
C ALA A 283 1.84 -21.98 -13.24
N GLN A 284 1.81 -23.12 -12.55
CA GLN A 284 2.28 -23.25 -11.17
C GLN A 284 3.76 -22.87 -11.06
N LEU A 285 4.59 -23.33 -12.01
CA LEU A 285 6.02 -23.00 -12.03
C LEU A 285 6.25 -21.51 -12.28
N ILE A 286 5.54 -20.92 -13.24
CA ILE A 286 5.67 -19.50 -13.59
C ILE A 286 5.27 -18.64 -12.39
N VAL A 287 4.10 -18.87 -11.81
CA VAL A 287 3.60 -18.14 -10.62
C VAL A 287 4.55 -18.32 -9.45
N ALA A 288 5.03 -19.53 -9.18
CA ALA A 288 5.99 -19.76 -8.11
C ALA A 288 7.28 -18.95 -8.34
N LYS A 289 7.82 -18.94 -9.57
CA LYS A 289 9.02 -18.17 -9.91
C LYS A 289 8.81 -16.66 -9.81
N LEU A 290 7.60 -16.18 -10.10
CA LEU A 290 7.17 -14.79 -9.96
C LEU A 290 6.75 -14.42 -8.53
N GLY A 291 6.94 -15.28 -7.52
CA GLY A 291 6.49 -15.05 -6.14
C GLY A 291 7.06 -13.79 -5.44
N SER A 292 8.01 -13.10 -6.05
CA SER A 292 8.47 -11.77 -5.60
C SER A 292 7.60 -10.61 -6.09
N VAL A 293 6.72 -10.84 -7.06
CA VAL A 293 5.87 -9.83 -7.70
C VAL A 293 4.41 -10.26 -7.84
N VAL A 294 4.11 -11.57 -7.84
CA VAL A 294 2.75 -12.14 -7.85
C VAL A 294 2.51 -12.90 -6.55
N GLN A 295 1.33 -12.75 -5.96
CA GLN A 295 0.84 -13.55 -4.83
C GLN A 295 -0.55 -14.10 -5.13
N GLU A 296 -0.92 -15.18 -4.42
CA GLU A 296 -2.29 -15.68 -4.40
C GLU A 296 -2.98 -15.19 -3.12
N ARG A 297 -4.09 -14.46 -3.26
CA ARG A 297 -4.91 -13.96 -2.16
C ARG A 297 -6.36 -14.38 -2.38
N SER A 298 -6.94 -15.05 -1.40
CA SER A 298 -8.33 -15.52 -1.45
C SER A 298 -8.69 -16.33 -2.70
N GLY A 299 -7.72 -17.06 -3.26
CA GLY A 299 -7.88 -17.86 -4.48
C GLY A 299 -7.73 -17.10 -5.80
N SER A 300 -7.41 -15.80 -5.76
CA SER A 300 -7.09 -14.99 -6.94
C SER A 300 -5.61 -14.62 -6.94
N LEU A 301 -5.00 -14.58 -8.13
CA LEU A 301 -3.67 -14.06 -8.37
C LEU A 301 -3.73 -12.54 -8.46
N GLU A 302 -2.81 -11.90 -7.76
CA GLU A 302 -2.70 -10.45 -7.66
C GLU A 302 -1.22 -10.05 -7.70
N LEU A 303 -0.94 -8.87 -8.25
CA LEU A 303 0.39 -8.27 -8.13
C LEU A 303 0.59 -7.78 -6.69
N ILE A 304 1.78 -8.04 -6.12
CA ILE A 304 2.05 -7.77 -4.71
C ILE A 304 2.03 -6.27 -4.40
N HIS A 305 2.45 -5.44 -5.36
CA HIS A 305 2.53 -4.00 -5.15
C HIS A 305 2.33 -3.19 -6.43
N LYS A 306 1.64 -2.06 -6.28
CA LYS A 306 1.29 -1.10 -7.35
C LYS A 306 2.47 -0.58 -8.16
N SER A 307 3.64 -0.44 -7.55
CA SER A 307 4.86 -0.03 -8.28
C SER A 307 5.25 -1.02 -9.38
N PHE A 308 4.82 -2.29 -9.28
CA PHE A 308 4.97 -3.25 -10.36
C PHE A 308 3.92 -3.03 -11.46
N ASP A 309 2.68 -2.64 -11.11
CA ASP A 309 1.67 -2.21 -12.09
C ASP A 309 2.21 -1.04 -12.93
N ASP A 310 2.79 -0.02 -12.28
CA ASP A 310 3.36 1.15 -12.97
C ASP A 310 4.54 0.76 -13.87
N PHE A 311 5.43 -0.11 -13.39
CA PHE A 311 6.53 -0.65 -14.19
C PHE A 311 6.01 -1.44 -15.40
N GLY A 312 5.03 -2.33 -15.18
CA GLY A 312 4.44 -3.16 -16.21
C GLY A 312 3.63 -2.37 -17.23
N LEU A 313 2.86 -1.37 -16.81
CA LEU A 313 2.16 -0.44 -17.70
C LEU A 313 3.14 0.33 -18.57
N ARG A 314 4.25 0.80 -18.01
CA ARG A 314 5.28 1.49 -18.78
C ARG A 314 5.93 0.55 -19.80
N ALA A 315 6.28 -0.66 -19.40
CA ALA A 315 6.85 -1.65 -20.31
C ALA A 315 5.84 -2.12 -21.39
N LEU A 316 4.52 -2.14 -21.10
CA LEU A 316 3.47 -2.37 -22.10
C LEU A 316 3.39 -1.22 -23.12
N ILE A 317 3.49 0.03 -22.65
CA ILE A 317 3.45 1.22 -23.51
C ILE A 317 4.71 1.31 -24.38
N ASP A 318 5.88 0.98 -23.82
CA ASP A 318 7.17 1.03 -24.50
C ASP A 318 7.37 -0.17 -25.46
N GLY A 319 6.42 -1.11 -25.51
CA GLY A 319 6.41 -2.27 -26.41
C GLY A 319 7.29 -3.45 -25.95
N ASP A 320 7.81 -3.38 -24.72
CA ASP A 320 8.62 -4.43 -24.11
C ASP A 320 7.76 -5.57 -23.55
N LEU A 321 6.53 -5.29 -23.13
CA LEU A 321 5.49 -6.28 -22.84
C LEU A 321 4.50 -6.30 -24.02
N VAL A 322 4.30 -7.48 -24.62
CA VAL A 322 3.31 -7.63 -25.68
C VAL A 322 1.93 -7.66 -25.04
N ALA A 323 1.09 -6.66 -25.33
CA ALA A 323 -0.33 -6.78 -25.10
C ALA A 323 -0.84 -7.92 -25.99
N ALA A 324 -1.17 -9.07 -25.40
CA ALA A 324 -1.99 -10.05 -26.10
C ALA A 324 -3.28 -9.33 -26.51
N ASP A 325 -3.64 -9.40 -27.80
CA ASP A 325 -4.75 -8.68 -28.44
C ASP A 325 -6.09 -8.75 -27.66
N LEU A 326 -6.23 -7.90 -26.65
CA LEU A 326 -7.46 -7.65 -25.90
C LEU A 326 -7.78 -6.17 -26.00
N TYR A 327 -8.51 -5.85 -27.07
CA TYR A 327 -9.37 -4.68 -27.30
C TYR A 327 -8.80 -3.26 -27.09
N GLY A 328 -8.68 -2.54 -28.20
CA GLY A 328 -9.12 -1.14 -28.35
C GLY A 328 -8.54 -0.12 -27.36
N VAL A 329 -7.31 0.33 -27.61
CA VAL A 329 -6.64 1.37 -26.82
C VAL A 329 -7.20 2.76 -27.14
N GLU A 330 -8.14 3.24 -26.34
CA GLU A 330 -8.34 4.68 -26.09
C GLU A 330 -8.55 4.88 -24.58
N GLY A 331 -7.48 5.29 -23.86
CA GLY A 331 -7.63 5.61 -22.43
C GLY A 331 -6.37 5.64 -21.54
N LEU A 332 -5.14 5.54 -22.07
CA LEU A 332 -3.93 5.42 -21.23
C LEU A 332 -3.21 6.75 -20.91
N ALA A 333 -3.78 7.89 -21.26
CA ALA A 333 -3.16 9.20 -20.99
C ALA A 333 -3.61 9.81 -19.66
N SER A 334 -3.31 9.19 -18.50
CA SER A 334 -3.42 9.90 -17.20
C SER A 334 -2.66 9.29 -16.00
N ILE A 335 -1.68 8.40 -16.18
CA ILE A 335 -0.98 7.74 -15.05
C ILE A 335 0.49 8.15 -14.98
N THR A 336 0.77 9.45 -15.12
CA THR A 336 2.09 10.03 -14.83
C THR A 336 1.99 10.87 -13.56
N GLY A 337 1.94 10.19 -12.41
CA GLY A 337 1.80 10.89 -11.14
C GLY A 337 2.12 10.05 -9.91
N ILE A 338 3.36 10.23 -9.43
CA ILE A 338 3.81 10.10 -8.03
C ILE A 338 4.60 8.82 -7.71
N MET A 339 5.88 8.85 -8.09
CA MET A 339 6.97 8.18 -7.39
C MET A 339 7.65 9.19 -6.46
N PHE A 340 7.17 9.34 -5.23
CA PHE A 340 7.93 9.97 -4.16
C PHE A 340 7.63 9.25 -2.85
N SER A 341 8.62 8.52 -2.35
CA SER A 341 8.59 7.87 -1.05
C SER A 341 8.75 8.94 0.03
N SER A 342 7.68 9.66 0.33
CA SER A 342 7.57 10.41 1.58
C SER A 342 6.16 10.18 2.07
N PHE A 343 6.03 9.63 3.27
CA PHE A 343 4.75 9.52 3.94
C PHE A 343 4.76 10.48 5.12
N VAL A 344 3.60 11.04 5.43
CA VAL A 344 3.38 11.84 6.62
C VAL A 344 2.23 11.18 7.36
N VAL A 345 2.48 10.86 8.62
CA VAL A 345 1.41 10.47 9.54
C VAL A 345 0.97 11.73 10.28
N HIS A 346 -0.26 12.12 10.04
CA HIS A 346 -0.95 13.20 10.70
C HIS A 346 -1.74 12.61 11.87
N ILE A 347 -1.32 12.92 13.09
CA ILE A 347 -1.99 12.46 14.30
C ILE A 347 -2.71 13.65 14.93
N CYS A 348 -4.04 13.61 14.91
CA CYS A 348 -4.90 14.51 15.64
C CYS A 348 -5.40 13.78 16.90
N CYS A 349 -4.69 13.98 18.00
CA CYS A 349 -5.16 13.52 19.31
C CYS A 349 -5.71 14.70 20.10
N CYS A 350 -6.95 14.60 20.55
CA CYS A 350 -7.53 15.58 21.45
C CYS A 350 -7.13 15.28 22.91
N PHE A 351 -5.85 15.09 23.22
CA PHE A 351 -5.49 14.90 24.63
C PHE A 351 -5.67 16.22 25.39
N LYS A 352 -6.34 16.17 26.56
CA LYS A 352 -6.23 17.25 27.55
C LYS A 352 -4.74 17.39 27.89
N GLU A 353 -4.12 18.51 27.55
CA GLU A 353 -2.87 18.91 28.19
C GLU A 353 -3.16 19.04 29.70
N THR A 354 -2.71 18.08 30.49
CA THR A 354 -2.75 18.13 31.96
C THR A 354 -1.50 18.77 32.51
#